data_AF-A0A2E0M1D0-F1
#
_entry.id   AF-A0A2E0M1D0-F1
#
_cell.length_a   1.000
_cell.length_b   1.000
_cell.length_c   1.000
_cell.angle_alpha   90.00
_cell.angle_beta   90.00
_cell.angle_gamma   90.00
#
_symmetry.space_group_name_H-M   'P 1'
#
loop_
_entity.id
_entity.type
_entity.pdbx_description
1 polymer ?
#
loop_
_entity_poly.entity_id
_entity_poly.type
_entity_poly.pdbx_seq_one_letter_code
_entity_poly.pdbx_strand_id
1 'polypeptide(L)'
;MGENEMVTISYIYWLAAGLLLAAAEMIVPGFILFWFGMAAFVVGLVTLALPALGWPLQIAAFAVLTTVFMGFWWLHQRKQPKTETESEFNSRARDMVGKTLTLTDPIRHGSGKTFVGDTLWHVSADEAMEKGSLVRVVSYTDEAVLRVELVAPPDAVVAETAATAKDPLAMGADSARQVTDPTA
;
A
#
# COMPACT_ATOMS: atom_id res chain seq x y z
N MET A 1 26.50 -51.87 27.27
CA MET A 1 27.07 -50.65 27.89
C MET A 1 27.21 -49.68 26.74
N GLY A 2 26.16 -48.90 26.48
CA GLY A 2 26.09 -48.03 25.31
C GLY A 2 27.15 -46.97 25.43
N GLU A 3 28.06 -46.94 24.47
CA GLU A 3 29.09 -45.91 24.38
C GLU A 3 28.37 -44.58 24.21
N ASN A 4 28.54 -43.69 25.19
CA ASN A 4 28.12 -42.30 25.05
C ASN A 4 29.05 -41.69 24.01
N GLU A 5 28.72 -41.89 22.74
CA GLU A 5 29.41 -41.27 21.63
C GLU A 5 29.31 -39.75 21.87
N MET A 6 30.42 -39.15 22.27
CA MET A 6 30.50 -37.72 22.54
C MET A 6 30.14 -37.01 21.24
N VAL A 7 28.89 -36.54 21.12
CA VAL A 7 28.39 -35.88 19.92
C VAL A 7 29.23 -34.62 19.71
N THR A 8 30.13 -34.66 18.73
CA THR A 8 30.95 -33.51 18.33
C THR A 8 30.47 -32.98 16.98
N ILE A 9 30.07 -31.71 16.95
CA ILE A 9 29.74 -31.02 15.71
C ILE A 9 30.98 -30.29 15.23
N SER A 10 31.53 -30.75 14.10
CA SER A 10 32.66 -30.12 13.41
C SER A 10 32.22 -28.85 12.67
N TYR A 11 33.13 -27.88 12.56
CA TYR A 11 32.94 -26.62 11.83
C TYR A 11 32.53 -26.84 10.37
N ILE A 12 32.95 -27.95 9.75
CA ILE A 12 32.63 -28.29 8.36
C ILE A 12 31.12 -28.45 8.18
N TYR A 13 30.41 -29.02 9.15
CA TYR A 13 28.95 -29.18 9.06
C TYR A 13 28.24 -27.84 9.06
N TRP A 14 28.72 -26.88 9.86
CA TRP A 14 28.16 -25.52 9.89
C TRP A 14 28.42 -24.75 8.60
N LEU A 15 29.64 -24.83 8.06
CA LEU A 15 29.98 -24.17 6.79
C LEU A 15 29.20 -24.79 5.62
N ALA A 16 29.09 -26.12 5.58
CA ALA A 16 28.28 -26.82 4.57
C ALA A 16 26.81 -26.46 4.68
N ALA A 17 26.24 -26.46 5.90
CA ALA A 17 24.86 -26.05 6.13
C ALA A 17 24.62 -24.59 5.69
N GLY A 18 25.53 -23.67 6.05
CA GLY A 18 25.46 -22.28 5.63
C GLY A 18 25.43 -22.11 4.12
N LEU A 19 26.33 -22.82 3.41
CA LEU A 19 26.40 -22.79 1.95
C LEU A 19 25.17 -23.42 1.30
N LEU A 20 24.69 -24.56 1.81
CA LEU A 20 23.49 -25.23 1.29
C LEU A 20 22.24 -24.39 1.48
N LEU A 21 22.08 -23.73 2.64
CA LEU A 21 20.96 -22.83 2.90
C LEU A 21 21.00 -21.60 1.99
N ALA A 22 22.18 -21.02 1.77
CA ALA A 22 22.35 -19.92 0.83
C ALA A 22 22.06 -20.33 -0.62
N ALA A 23 22.45 -21.54 -1.03
CA ALA A 23 22.13 -22.07 -2.35
C ALA A 23 20.64 -22.38 -2.52
N ALA A 24 19.99 -22.94 -1.49
CA ALA A 24 18.56 -23.26 -1.49
C ALA A 24 17.68 -22.01 -1.63
N GLU A 25 18.12 -20.86 -1.12
CA GLU A 25 17.46 -19.57 -1.33
C GLU A 25 17.33 -19.20 -2.82
N MET A 26 18.28 -19.61 -3.67
CA MET A 26 18.20 -19.31 -5.12
C MET A 26 17.03 -20.01 -5.81
N ILE A 27 16.46 -21.04 -5.19
CA ILE A 27 15.32 -21.82 -5.70
C ILE A 27 13.99 -21.21 -5.21
N VAL A 28 13.98 -20.67 -3.98
CA VAL A 28 12.78 -20.12 -3.34
C VAL A 28 13.04 -18.65 -2.98
N PRO A 29 12.52 -17.67 -3.74
CA PRO A 29 12.70 -16.27 -3.41
C PRO A 29 11.91 -15.94 -2.13
N GLY A 30 12.60 -15.85 -0.99
CA GLY A 30 11.98 -15.57 0.32
C GLY A 30 12.86 -14.81 1.31
N PHE A 31 14.16 -14.68 1.03
CA PHE A 31 15.23 -14.15 1.88
C PHE A 31 15.34 -14.77 3.29
N ILE A 32 14.52 -15.75 3.65
CA ILE A 32 14.51 -16.38 4.97
C ILE A 32 15.71 -17.32 5.10
N LEU A 33 15.93 -18.22 4.14
CA LEU A 33 16.98 -19.24 4.22
C LEU A 33 18.38 -18.60 4.20
N PHE A 34 18.50 -17.45 3.53
CA PHE A 34 19.71 -16.64 3.57
C PHE A 34 20.14 -16.28 5.01
N TRP A 35 19.22 -15.84 5.87
CA TRP A 35 19.56 -15.46 7.25
C TRP A 35 20.00 -16.65 8.10
N PHE A 36 19.33 -17.79 7.95
CA PHE A 36 19.74 -19.04 8.59
C PHE A 36 21.12 -19.49 8.08
N GLY A 37 21.35 -19.38 6.76
CA GLY A 37 22.64 -19.70 6.15
C GLY A 37 23.77 -18.82 6.67
N MET A 38 23.53 -17.51 6.78
CA MET A 38 24.50 -16.56 7.32
C MET A 38 24.82 -16.84 8.80
N ALA A 39 23.81 -17.18 9.61
CA ALA A 39 24.04 -17.58 11.00
C ALA A 39 24.87 -18.87 11.11
N ALA A 40 24.55 -19.90 10.32
CA ALA A 40 25.30 -21.14 10.28
C ALA A 40 26.76 -20.91 9.85
N PHE A 41 26.97 -20.08 8.83
CA PHE A 41 28.31 -19.72 8.36
C PHE A 41 29.14 -19.05 9.45
N VAL A 42 28.57 -18.07 10.17
CA VAL A 42 29.24 -17.38 11.28
C VAL A 42 29.57 -18.37 12.41
N VAL A 43 28.67 -19.27 12.79
CA VAL A 43 28.95 -20.32 13.79
C VAL A 43 30.07 -21.26 13.30
N GLY A 44 30.10 -21.59 12.02
CA GLY A 44 31.19 -22.35 11.40
C GLY A 44 32.54 -21.65 11.52
N LEU A 45 32.60 -20.33 11.29
CA LEU A 45 33.83 -19.56 11.48
C LEU A 45 34.24 -19.46 12.96
N VAL A 46 33.27 -19.29 13.87
CA VAL A 46 33.54 -19.25 15.33
C VAL A 46 34.09 -20.59 15.82
N THR A 47 33.50 -21.71 15.38
CA THR A 47 33.97 -23.06 15.75
C THR A 47 35.30 -23.43 15.12
N LEU A 48 35.60 -22.88 13.93
CA LEU A 48 36.92 -22.97 13.31
C LEU A 48 37.98 -22.22 14.12
N ALA A 49 37.67 -21.02 14.62
CA ALA A 49 38.58 -20.23 15.45
C ALA A 49 38.71 -20.76 16.89
N LEU A 50 37.62 -21.34 17.43
CA LEU A 50 37.52 -21.87 18.78
C LEU A 50 37.09 -23.34 18.74
N PRO A 51 38.02 -24.28 18.45
CA PRO A 51 37.69 -25.71 18.30
C PRO A 51 37.26 -26.38 19.62
N ALA A 52 37.55 -25.76 20.77
CA ALA A 52 37.11 -26.24 22.08
C ALA A 52 35.64 -25.89 22.41
N LEU A 53 34.91 -25.23 21.50
CA LEU A 53 33.52 -24.85 21.72
C LEU A 53 32.61 -26.09 21.69
N GLY A 54 31.99 -26.41 22.84
CA GLY A 54 31.06 -27.54 22.94
C GLY A 54 29.82 -27.36 22.06
N TRP A 55 29.32 -28.47 21.50
CA TRP A 55 28.15 -28.49 20.61
C TRP A 55 26.89 -27.77 21.14
N PRO A 56 26.57 -27.76 22.46
CA PRO A 56 25.39 -27.02 22.94
C PRO A 56 25.55 -25.52 22.75
N LEU A 57 26.78 -25.01 22.93
CA LEU A 57 27.10 -23.59 22.76
C LEU A 57 27.05 -23.19 21.28
N GLN A 58 27.43 -24.10 20.37
CA GLN A 58 27.31 -23.88 18.92
C GLN A 58 25.85 -23.70 18.50
N ILE A 59 24.95 -24.57 18.99
CA ILE A 59 23.51 -24.48 18.70
C ILE A 59 22.90 -23.23 19.33
N ALA A 60 23.27 -22.89 20.58
CA ALA A 60 22.81 -21.68 21.22
C ALA A 60 23.25 -20.42 20.44
N ALA A 61 24.51 -20.37 20.00
CA ALA A 61 25.02 -19.28 19.18
C ALA A 61 24.26 -19.17 17.85
N PHE A 62 23.99 -20.30 17.18
CA PHE A 62 23.21 -20.34 15.96
C PHE A 62 21.80 -19.78 16.13
N ALA A 63 21.09 -20.20 17.18
CA ALA A 63 19.74 -19.73 17.49
C ALA A 63 19.73 -18.21 17.73
N VAL A 64 20.65 -17.71 18.55
CA VAL A 64 20.76 -16.27 18.86
C VAL A 64 21.07 -15.46 17.59
N LEU A 65 22.07 -15.87 16.81
CA LEU A 65 22.46 -15.18 15.58
C LEU A 65 21.31 -15.14 14.57
N THR A 66 20.59 -16.25 14.41
CA THR A 66 19.42 -16.33 13.52
C THR A 66 18.33 -15.36 13.96
N THR A 67 18.00 -15.33 15.26
CA THR A 67 17.00 -14.40 15.80
C THR A 67 17.42 -12.94 15.62
N VAL A 68 18.69 -12.61 15.85
CA VAL A 68 19.21 -11.24 15.66
C VAL A 68 19.13 -10.81 14.20
N PHE A 69 19.58 -11.66 13.27
CA PHE A 69 19.54 -11.37 11.85
C PHE A 69 18.11 -11.22 11.33
N MET A 70 17.21 -12.13 11.72
CA MET A 70 15.80 -12.05 11.36
C MET A 70 15.14 -10.80 11.97
N GLY A 71 15.44 -10.50 13.22
CA GLY A 71 14.92 -9.32 13.92
C GLY A 71 15.39 -8.02 13.28
N PHE A 72 16.66 -7.92 12.90
CA PHE A 72 17.21 -6.76 12.20
C PHE A 72 16.52 -6.56 10.85
N TRP A 73 16.37 -7.62 10.06
CA TRP A 73 15.64 -7.57 8.79
C TRP A 73 14.19 -7.09 8.97
N TRP A 74 13.47 -7.67 9.93
CA TRP A 74 12.08 -7.29 10.19
C TRP A 74 11.95 -5.84 10.67
N LEU A 75 12.86 -5.38 11.52
CA LEU A 75 12.88 -4.00 11.98
C LEU A 75 13.24 -3.02 10.86
N HIS A 76 14.11 -3.43 9.94
CA HIS A 76 14.48 -2.63 8.78
C HIS A 76 13.32 -2.54 7.78
N GLN A 77 12.66 -3.66 7.46
CA GLN A 77 11.47 -3.70 6.61
C GLN A 77 10.34 -2.81 7.15
N ARG A 78 10.17 -2.74 8.48
CA ARG A 78 9.19 -1.85 9.11
C ARG A 78 9.54 -0.35 9.01
N LYS A 79 10.81 -0.03 8.83
CA LYS A 79 11.31 1.36 8.72
C LYS A 79 11.38 1.83 7.28
N GLN A 80 11.35 0.94 6.30
CA GLN A 80 11.26 1.32 4.91
C GLN A 80 9.84 1.88 4.66
N PRO A 81 9.69 3.14 4.24
CA PRO A 81 8.40 3.65 3.80
C PRO A 81 7.93 2.77 2.65
N LYS A 82 6.66 2.34 2.71
CA LYS A 82 5.99 1.61 1.63
C LYS A 82 6.33 2.27 0.29
N THR A 83 6.76 1.45 -0.66
CA THR A 83 7.28 1.79 -2.00
C THR A 83 6.63 3.07 -2.56
N GLU A 84 7.45 3.96 -3.11
CA GLU A 84 7.05 5.31 -3.58
C GLU A 84 5.77 5.31 -4.44
N THR A 85 5.49 4.25 -5.20
CA THR A 85 4.23 4.07 -5.95
C THR A 85 2.97 4.01 -5.06
N GLU A 86 3.03 3.30 -3.93
CA GLU A 86 1.94 3.27 -2.93
C GLU A 86 1.84 4.60 -2.19
N SER A 87 2.97 5.26 -1.94
CA SER A 87 3.02 6.58 -1.29
C SER A 87 2.41 7.68 -2.17
N GLU A 88 2.70 7.68 -3.48
CA GLU A 88 2.09 8.63 -4.42
C GLU A 88 0.59 8.39 -4.57
N PHE A 89 0.16 7.13 -4.68
CA PHE A 89 -1.27 6.82 -4.81
C PHE A 89 -2.04 7.15 -3.52
N ASN A 90 -1.47 6.87 -2.35
CA ASN A 90 -2.05 7.24 -1.06
C ASN A 90 -2.11 8.77 -0.88
N SER A 91 -1.08 9.50 -1.32
CA SER A 91 -1.10 10.97 -1.35
C SER A 91 -2.19 11.51 -2.28
N ARG A 92 -2.36 10.91 -3.47
CA ARG A 92 -3.47 11.26 -4.37
C ARG A 92 -4.82 10.91 -3.77
N ALA A 93 -4.96 9.76 -3.08
CA ALA A 93 -6.20 9.35 -2.43
C ALA A 93 -6.59 10.33 -1.31
N ARG A 94 -5.59 10.84 -0.58
CA ARG A 94 -5.77 11.90 0.42
C ARG A 94 -6.28 13.20 -0.20
N ASP A 95 -5.75 13.61 -1.35
CA ASP A 95 -6.20 14.81 -2.08
C ASP A 95 -7.61 14.67 -2.68
N MET A 96 -8.18 13.45 -2.69
CA MET A 96 -9.54 13.21 -3.15
C MET A 96 -10.59 13.41 -2.05
N VAL A 97 -10.20 13.37 -0.77
CA VAL A 97 -11.12 13.55 0.36
C VAL A 97 -11.77 14.94 0.29
N GLY A 98 -13.11 14.96 0.38
CA GLY A 98 -13.92 16.16 0.27
C GLY A 98 -14.32 16.55 -1.16
N LYS A 99 -13.77 15.92 -2.20
CA LYS A 99 -14.17 16.16 -3.59
C LYS A 99 -15.45 15.41 -3.93
N THR A 100 -16.27 16.04 -4.79
CA THR A 100 -17.45 15.41 -5.39
C THR A 100 -17.09 14.83 -6.75
N LEU A 101 -17.45 13.58 -6.97
CA LEU A 101 -17.17 12.80 -8.17
C LEU A 101 -18.47 12.26 -8.74
N THR A 102 -18.49 12.00 -10.04
CA THR A 102 -19.61 11.30 -10.69
C THR A 102 -19.26 9.82 -10.79
N LEU A 103 -20.15 8.92 -10.38
CA LEU A 103 -19.95 7.48 -10.51
C LEU A 103 -20.02 7.04 -11.98
N THR A 104 -18.95 6.46 -12.53
CA THR A 104 -18.99 5.89 -13.88
C THR A 104 -19.57 4.47 -13.92
N ASP A 105 -19.40 3.71 -12.83
CA ASP A 105 -20.01 2.40 -12.62
C ASP A 105 -20.90 2.40 -11.36
N PRO A 106 -22.03 1.66 -11.36
CA PRO A 106 -22.90 1.58 -10.19
C PRO A 106 -22.25 0.82 -9.04
N ILE A 107 -22.56 1.20 -7.81
CA ILE A 107 -22.20 0.48 -6.59
C ILE A 107 -23.39 -0.42 -6.21
N ARG A 108 -23.28 -1.74 -6.41
CA ARG A 108 -24.37 -2.69 -6.07
C ARG A 108 -24.06 -3.63 -4.90
N HIS A 109 -22.78 -3.91 -4.64
CA HIS A 109 -22.32 -4.80 -3.56
C HIS A 109 -21.32 -4.10 -2.63
N GLY A 110 -21.57 -2.83 -2.33
CA GLY A 110 -20.71 -1.98 -1.50
C GLY A 110 -19.37 -1.58 -2.14
N SER A 111 -19.12 -1.98 -3.39
CA SER A 111 -17.95 -1.59 -4.17
C SER A 111 -18.33 -1.24 -5.61
N GLY A 112 -17.54 -0.35 -6.22
CA GLY A 112 -17.65 0.08 -7.60
C GLY A 112 -16.36 0.72 -8.09
N LYS A 113 -16.39 1.31 -9.28
CA LYS A 113 -15.25 2.02 -9.87
C LYS A 113 -15.68 3.35 -10.46
N THR A 114 -14.78 4.33 -10.41
CA THR A 114 -15.00 5.61 -11.07
C THR A 114 -13.73 6.14 -11.72
N PHE A 115 -13.88 6.92 -12.80
CA PHE A 115 -12.77 7.64 -13.41
C PHE A 115 -12.68 9.06 -12.87
N VAL A 116 -11.46 9.50 -12.58
CA VAL A 116 -11.14 10.89 -12.24
C VAL A 116 -10.05 11.35 -13.20
N GLY A 117 -10.44 12.20 -14.17
CA GLY A 117 -9.62 12.43 -15.36
C GLY A 117 -9.42 11.12 -16.11
N ASP A 118 -8.16 10.71 -16.27
CA ASP A 118 -7.79 9.44 -16.93
C ASP A 118 -7.44 8.31 -15.94
N THR A 119 -7.59 8.54 -14.64
CA THR A 119 -7.23 7.55 -13.60
C THR A 119 -8.45 6.79 -13.09
N LEU A 120 -8.37 5.47 -13.07
CA LEU A 120 -9.39 4.59 -12.49
C LEU A 120 -9.23 4.51 -10.97
N TRP A 121 -10.30 4.79 -10.24
CA TRP A 121 -10.37 4.71 -8.78
C TRP A 121 -11.35 3.61 -8.34
N HIS A 122 -10.98 2.87 -7.31
CA HIS A 122 -11.91 1.98 -6.61
C HIS A 122 -12.68 2.79 -5.57
N VAL A 123 -14.00 2.63 -5.57
CA VAL A 123 -14.91 3.31 -4.65
C VAL A 123 -15.71 2.29 -3.85
N SER A 124 -16.01 2.63 -2.60
CA SER A 124 -16.85 1.83 -1.72
C SER A 124 -17.85 2.73 -0.99
N ALA A 125 -19.06 2.22 -0.81
CA ALA A 125 -20.13 2.89 -0.06
C ALA A 125 -20.99 1.83 0.62
N ASP A 126 -21.61 2.17 1.74
CA ASP A 126 -22.51 1.24 2.45
C ASP A 126 -23.88 1.14 1.75
N GLU A 127 -24.25 2.18 0.99
CA GLU A 127 -25.48 2.24 0.20
C GLU A 127 -25.23 1.89 -1.27
N ALA A 128 -26.23 1.26 -1.89
CA ALA A 128 -26.20 1.01 -3.33
C ALA A 128 -26.51 2.31 -4.10
N MET A 129 -25.69 2.62 -5.10
CA MET A 129 -25.77 3.86 -5.88
C MET A 129 -25.70 3.57 -7.37
N GLU A 130 -26.47 4.31 -8.16
CA GLU A 130 -26.53 4.11 -9.61
C GLU A 130 -25.41 4.86 -10.35
N LYS A 131 -25.14 4.42 -11.58
CA LYS A 131 -24.25 5.12 -12.49
C LYS A 131 -24.75 6.55 -12.72
N GLY A 132 -23.85 7.52 -12.71
CA GLY A 132 -24.16 8.93 -12.88
C GLY A 132 -24.50 9.66 -11.58
N SER A 133 -24.55 8.97 -10.43
CA SER A 133 -24.76 9.63 -9.14
C SER A 133 -23.57 10.52 -8.79
N LEU A 134 -23.85 11.70 -8.22
CA LEU A 134 -22.83 12.53 -7.61
C LEU A 134 -22.55 12.02 -6.19
N VAL A 135 -21.29 11.72 -5.92
CA VAL A 135 -20.83 11.17 -4.65
C VAL A 135 -19.69 12.01 -4.10
N ARG A 136 -19.63 12.17 -2.78
CA ARG A 136 -18.55 12.89 -2.11
C ARG A 136 -17.63 11.89 -1.43
N VAL A 137 -16.33 12.05 -1.64
CA VAL A 137 -15.31 11.24 -0.95
C VAL A 137 -15.21 11.68 0.51
N VAL A 138 -15.46 10.76 1.44
CA VAL A 138 -15.41 11.02 2.88
C VAL A 138 -14.13 10.52 3.54
N SER A 139 -13.56 9.44 3.04
CA SER A 139 -12.31 8.88 3.53
C SER A 139 -11.68 7.94 2.48
N TYR A 140 -10.52 7.38 2.79
CA TYR A 140 -9.84 6.37 1.97
C TYR A 140 -9.22 5.28 2.86
N THR A 141 -8.95 4.11 2.28
CA THR A 141 -8.28 2.98 2.97
C THR A 141 -6.78 2.91 2.63
N ASP A 142 -6.01 2.09 3.37
CA ASP A 142 -4.58 1.88 3.09
C ASP A 142 -4.31 1.19 1.74
N GLU A 143 -5.33 0.57 1.15
CA GLU A 143 -5.33 0.02 -0.23
C GLU A 143 -5.82 1.05 -1.26
N ALA A 144 -5.98 2.31 -0.82
CA ALA A 144 -6.43 3.47 -1.57
C ALA A 144 -7.75 3.26 -2.34
N VAL A 145 -8.69 2.61 -1.63
CA VAL A 145 -10.11 2.59 -1.97
C VAL A 145 -10.76 3.83 -1.37
N LEU A 146 -11.48 4.61 -2.17
CA LEU A 146 -12.18 5.81 -1.72
C LEU A 146 -13.54 5.44 -1.13
N ARG A 147 -13.81 5.83 0.12
CA ARG A 147 -15.14 5.73 0.71
C ARG A 147 -15.95 6.95 0.30
N VAL A 148 -17.15 6.71 -0.23
CA VAL A 148 -18.00 7.77 -0.78
C VAL A 148 -19.41 7.73 -0.20
N GLU A 149 -20.03 8.90 -0.12
CA GLU A 149 -21.44 9.08 0.27
C GLU A 149 -22.20 9.75 -0.86
N LEU A 150 -23.49 9.43 -0.98
CA LEU A 150 -24.36 10.02 -1.99
C LEU A 150 -24.58 11.51 -1.71
N VAL A 151 -24.32 12.35 -2.72
CA VAL A 151 -24.67 13.78 -2.69
C VAL A 151 -25.97 14.01 -3.44
N ALA A 152 -26.08 13.46 -4.66
CA ALA A 152 -27.29 13.57 -5.46
C ALA A 152 -27.46 12.35 -6.38
N PRO A 153 -28.68 11.81 -6.49
CA PRO A 153 -28.99 10.76 -7.47
C PRO A 153 -28.97 11.31 -8.90
N PRO A 154 -28.80 10.45 -9.92
CA PRO A 154 -28.58 10.88 -11.32
C PRO A 154 -29.66 11.85 -11.83
N ASP A 155 -30.92 11.60 -11.46
CA ASP A 155 -32.07 12.38 -11.94
C ASP A 155 -32.10 13.81 -11.37
N ALA A 156 -31.57 14.02 -10.16
CA ALA A 156 -31.52 15.33 -9.52
C ALA A 156 -30.46 16.24 -10.18
N VAL A 157 -29.35 15.66 -10.64
CA VAL A 157 -28.26 16.39 -11.33
C VAL A 157 -28.74 16.96 -12.67
N VAL A 158 -29.54 16.18 -13.40
CA VAL A 158 -30.14 16.60 -14.67
C VAL A 158 -31.18 17.69 -14.45
N ALA A 159 -31.99 17.60 -13.39
CA ALA A 159 -32.98 18.61 -13.04
C ALA A 159 -32.33 19.95 -12.64
N GLU A 160 -31.23 19.93 -11.88
CA GLU A 160 -30.51 21.14 -11.45
C GLU A 160 -29.76 21.83 -12.61
N THR A 161 -29.17 21.04 -13.51
CA THR A 161 -28.55 21.56 -14.75
C THR A 161 -29.61 22.18 -15.67
N ALA A 162 -30.80 21.57 -15.78
CA ALA A 162 -31.91 22.08 -16.57
C ALA A 162 -32.59 23.32 -15.95
N ALA A 163 -32.58 23.45 -14.61
CA ALA A 163 -33.10 24.62 -13.91
C ALA A 163 -32.19 25.86 -14.06
N THR A 164 -30.87 25.67 -14.05
CA THR A 164 -29.89 26.75 -14.25
C THR A 164 -29.91 27.32 -15.68
N ALA A 165 -30.27 26.51 -16.68
CA ALA A 165 -30.34 26.94 -18.09
C ALA A 165 -31.61 27.75 -18.46
N LYS A 166 -32.55 27.95 -17.53
CA LYS A 166 -33.88 28.52 -17.83
C LYS A 166 -34.02 30.05 -17.70
N ASP A 167 -32.96 30.81 -17.39
CA ASP A 167 -33.01 32.28 -17.41
C ASP A 167 -31.83 32.95 -18.15
N PRO A 168 -31.87 33.05 -19.49
CA PRO A 168 -30.92 33.86 -20.26
C PRO A 168 -31.40 35.32 -20.47
N LEU A 169 -32.55 35.74 -19.93
CA LEU A 169 -33.25 36.96 -20.40
C LEU A 169 -33.33 38.11 -19.38
N ALA A 170 -32.87 37.94 -18.14
CA ALA A 170 -32.92 39.01 -17.14
C ALA A 170 -31.76 40.03 -17.19
N MET A 171 -30.77 39.87 -18.08
CA MET A 171 -29.57 40.72 -18.10
C MET A 171 -29.32 41.28 -19.51
N GLY A 172 -29.98 42.39 -19.86
CA GLY A 172 -29.69 43.08 -21.13
C GLY A 172 -30.67 44.15 -21.61
N ALA A 173 -31.79 44.39 -20.93
CA ALA A 173 -32.73 45.45 -21.27
C ALA A 173 -32.56 46.69 -20.39
N ASP A 174 -31.34 47.26 -20.33
CA ASP A 174 -31.13 48.57 -19.66
C ASP A 174 -29.97 49.39 -20.26
N SER A 175 -29.69 49.23 -21.56
CA SER A 175 -28.67 50.04 -22.26
C SER A 175 -29.28 50.82 -23.43
N ALA A 176 -30.45 51.42 -23.19
CA ALA A 176 -31.14 52.26 -24.15
C ALA A 176 -31.82 53.44 -23.45
N ARG A 177 -31.03 54.29 -22.78
CA ARG A 177 -31.36 55.69 -22.45
C ARG A 177 -30.19 56.31 -21.69
N GLN A 178 -29.30 56.99 -22.42
CA GLN A 178 -28.61 58.23 -21.99
C GLN A 178 -27.40 58.47 -22.91
N VAL A 179 -27.65 58.97 -24.11
CA VAL A 179 -26.70 59.84 -24.83
C VAL A 179 -27.52 60.91 -25.54
N THR A 180 -27.96 61.90 -24.77
CA THR A 180 -28.39 63.20 -25.28
C THR A 180 -27.84 64.25 -24.33
N ASP A 181 -26.83 64.99 -24.76
CA ASP A 181 -26.83 66.46 -24.64
C ASP A 181 -25.76 67.09 -25.55
N PRO A 182 -25.80 68.41 -25.83
CA PRO A 182 -25.60 68.95 -27.16
C PRO A 182 -24.32 69.79 -27.22
N THR A 183 -24.07 70.28 -28.43
CA THR A 183 -23.06 71.26 -28.84
C THR A 183 -22.77 72.37 -27.83
N ALA A 184 -21.48 72.59 -27.56
CA ALA A 184 -20.84 73.90 -27.46
C ALA A 184 -19.37 73.79 -27.90
#